data_AF-A0A535UQ06-F1
#
_entry.id   AF-A0A535UQ06-F1
#
_cell.length_a   1.000
_cell.length_b   1.000
_cell.length_c   1.000
_cell.angle_alpha   90.00
_cell.angle_beta   90.00
_cell.angle_gamma   90.00
#
_symmetry.space_group_name_H-M   'P 1'
#
loop_
_entity.id
_entity.type
_entity.pdbx_description
1 polymer ?
#
loop_
_entity_poly.entity_id
_entity_poly.type
_entity_poly.pdbx_seq_one_letter_code
_entity_poly.pdbx_strand_id
1 'polypeptide(L)'
;MSLNEQPVVLAAMKPRTRALLRRLCIDAGAPVHREVLQDALWPNADPDTASRNLHVAISSLRHALEPGVGRGASSMIVRDGDMYRL
;
A
#
# COMPACT_ATOMS: atom_id res chain seq x y z
N MET A 1 6.25 -13.77 22.71
CA MET A 1 5.79 -12.80 21.71
C MET A 1 6.60 -13.03 20.45
N SER A 2 6.25 -14.06 19.70
CA SER A 2 6.99 -14.48 18.50
C SER A 2 6.45 -13.70 17.32
N LEU A 3 7.28 -12.85 16.72
CA LEU A 3 7.07 -12.37 15.35
C LEU A 3 7.19 -13.61 14.47
N ASN A 4 6.06 -14.25 14.17
CA ASN A 4 6.03 -15.41 13.29
C ASN A 4 6.78 -15.04 12.01
N GLU A 5 7.89 -15.73 11.83
CA GLU A 5 8.74 -15.73 10.66
C GLU A 5 7.90 -16.16 9.45
N GLN A 6 7.18 -15.21 8.85
CA GLN A 6 6.66 -15.32 7.50
C GLN A 6 7.69 -14.65 6.56
N PRO A 7 8.86 -15.27 6.30
CA PRO A 7 9.72 -14.78 5.25
C PRO A 7 8.95 -14.94 3.95
N VAL A 8 8.87 -13.85 3.18
CA VAL A 8 8.43 -13.79 1.76
C VAL A 8 6.95 -13.42 1.51
N VAL A 9 6.33 -12.54 2.30
CA VAL A 9 5.21 -11.74 1.74
C VAL A 9 5.76 -10.78 0.67
N LEU A 10 6.89 -10.11 0.95
CA LEU A 10 7.47 -9.07 0.09
C LEU A 10 7.95 -9.54 -1.29
N ALA A 11 8.48 -10.77 -1.40
CA ALA A 11 9.00 -11.26 -2.68
C ALA A 11 7.88 -11.74 -3.61
N ALA A 12 6.76 -12.24 -3.07
CA ALA A 12 5.57 -12.58 -3.84
C ALA A 12 4.75 -11.36 -4.29
N MET A 13 4.93 -10.18 -3.66
CA MET A 13 4.28 -8.95 -4.08
C MET A 13 4.76 -8.47 -5.45
N LYS A 14 3.82 -7.96 -6.25
CA LYS A 14 4.13 -7.21 -7.48
C LYS A 14 5.10 -6.06 -7.16
N PRO A 15 6.06 -5.73 -8.04
CA PRO A 15 7.08 -4.70 -7.77
C PRO A 15 6.50 -3.36 -7.31
N ARG A 16 5.39 -2.93 -7.93
CA ARG A 16 4.67 -1.68 -7.58
C ARG A 16 4.04 -1.73 -6.19
N THR A 17 3.44 -2.85 -5.79
CA THR A 17 2.88 -3.03 -4.44
C THR A 17 3.98 -3.00 -3.38
N ARG A 18 5.14 -3.62 -3.66
CA ARG A 18 6.31 -3.55 -2.78
C ARG A 18 6.88 -2.14 -2.69
N ALA A 19 6.94 -1.40 -3.79
CA ALA A 19 7.38 -0.01 -3.80
C ALA A 19 6.44 0.90 -2.98
N LEU A 20 5.13 0.69 -3.10
CA LEU A 20 4.13 1.38 -2.28
C LEU A 20 4.33 1.12 -0.78
N LEU A 21 4.51 -0.14 -0.38
CA LEU A 21 4.79 -0.48 1.02
C LEU A 21 6.06 0.20 1.52
N ARG A 22 7.16 0.13 0.76
CA ARG A 22 8.41 0.82 1.11
C ARG A 22 8.20 2.30 1.30
N ARG A 23 7.43 2.94 0.42
CA ARG A 23 7.13 4.36 0.53
C ARG A 23 6.40 4.68 1.84
N LEU A 24 5.36 3.93 2.18
CA LEU A 24 4.62 4.13 3.44
C LEU A 24 5.48 3.83 4.68
N CYS A 25 6.42 2.87 4.61
CA CYS A 25 7.36 2.60 5.70
C CYS A 25 8.36 3.73 5.93
N ILE A 26 8.83 4.40 4.86
CA ILE A 26 9.76 5.53 4.97
C ILE A 26 9.12 6.67 5.78
N ASP A 27 7.83 6.89 5.58
CA ASP A 27 7.08 7.91 6.27
C ASP A 27 6.69 7.48 7.72
N ALA A 28 7.17 6.33 8.22
CA ALA A 28 7.06 5.85 9.61
C ALA A 28 5.63 5.89 10.21
N GLY A 29 4.61 5.65 9.40
CA GLY A 29 3.19 5.70 9.81
C GLY A 29 2.57 7.11 9.74
N ALA A 30 3.32 8.12 9.29
CA ALA A 30 2.75 9.41 8.93
C ALA A 30 1.83 9.28 7.70
N PRO A 31 0.72 10.04 7.65
CA PRO A 31 -0.17 10.05 6.50
C PRO A 31 0.53 10.63 5.25
N VAL A 32 0.38 9.94 4.13
CA VAL A 32 0.91 10.33 2.82
C VAL A 32 -0.23 10.58 1.84
N HIS A 33 -0.23 11.74 1.19
CA HIS A 33 -1.22 12.07 0.17
C HIS A 33 -1.20 11.07 -1.00
N ARG A 34 -2.38 10.70 -1.48
CA ARG A 34 -2.55 9.82 -2.65
C ARG A 34 -1.84 10.35 -3.89
N GLU A 35 -1.82 11.65 -4.11
CA GLU A 35 -1.17 12.30 -5.26
C GLU A 35 0.34 12.11 -5.18
N VAL A 36 0.92 12.29 -3.99
CA VAL A 36 2.34 12.03 -3.75
C VAL A 36 2.72 10.57 -3.98
N LEU A 37 1.83 9.63 -3.63
CA LEU A 37 2.02 8.21 -3.93
C LEU A 37 1.87 7.92 -5.44
N GLN A 38 0.92 8.59 -6.09
CA GLN A 38 0.65 8.46 -7.52
C GLN A 38 1.84 8.96 -8.34
N ASP A 39 2.33 10.16 -8.07
CA ASP A 39 3.47 10.76 -8.76
C ASP A 39 4.74 9.95 -8.57
N ALA A 40 4.99 9.46 -7.35
CA ALA A 40 6.18 8.67 -7.06
C ALA A 40 6.16 7.29 -7.74
N LEU A 41 5.00 6.65 -7.85
CA LEU A 41 4.89 5.29 -8.37
C LEU A 41 4.59 5.26 -9.87
N TRP A 42 3.79 6.19 -10.38
CA TRP A 42 3.35 6.26 -11.77
C TRP A 42 3.56 7.67 -12.38
N PRO A 43 4.81 8.16 -12.46
CA PRO A 43 5.09 9.55 -12.88
C PRO A 43 4.63 9.88 -14.32
N ASN A 44 4.39 8.87 -15.15
CA ASN A 44 4.01 9.02 -16.56
C ASN A 44 2.54 8.64 -16.83
N ALA A 45 1.77 8.29 -15.80
CA ALA A 45 0.36 7.98 -15.97
C ALA A 45 -0.48 9.25 -15.87
N ASP A 46 -1.58 9.32 -16.62
CA ASP A 46 -2.60 10.33 -16.37
C ASP A 46 -3.26 10.14 -14.98
N PRO A 47 -3.90 11.18 -14.41
CA PRO A 47 -4.44 11.12 -13.05
C PRO A 47 -5.44 9.99 -12.82
N ASP A 48 -6.31 9.68 -13.80
CA ASP A 48 -7.32 8.63 -13.66
C ASP A 48 -6.68 7.24 -13.63
N THR A 49 -5.68 7.02 -14.50
CA THR A 49 -4.89 5.80 -14.53
C THR A 49 -4.08 5.63 -13.25
N ALA A 50 -3.43 6.69 -12.76
CA ALA A 50 -2.66 6.65 -11.52
C ALA A 50 -3.55 6.35 -10.30
N SER A 51 -4.73 6.96 -10.23
CA SER A 51 -5.72 6.72 -9.18
C SER A 51 -6.22 5.26 -9.16
N ARG A 52 -6.62 4.72 -10.33
CA ARG A 52 -7.01 3.30 -10.44
C ARG A 52 -5.87 2.37 -10.04
N ASN A 53 -4.66 2.65 -10.48
CA ASN A 53 -3.51 1.82 -10.15
C ASN A 53 -3.16 1.86 -8.66
N LEU A 54 -3.27 3.03 -8.02
CA LEU A 54 -3.10 3.17 -6.58
C LEU A 54 -4.15 2.33 -5.83
N HIS A 55 -5.42 2.38 -6.26
CA HIS A 55 -6.48 1.58 -5.66
C HIS A 55 -6.17 0.07 -5.71
N VAL A 56 -5.74 -0.43 -6.87
CA VAL A 56 -5.36 -1.84 -7.06
C VAL A 56 -4.13 -2.20 -6.21
N ALA A 57 -3.13 -1.32 -6.15
CA ALA A 57 -1.92 -1.55 -5.36
C ALA A 57 -2.23 -1.59 -3.86
N ILE A 58 -3.06 -0.69 -3.33
CA ILE A 58 -3.52 -0.68 -1.93
C ILE A 58 -4.32 -1.95 -1.63
N SER A 59 -5.23 -2.36 -2.51
CA SER A 59 -6.00 -3.60 -2.32
C SER A 59 -5.10 -4.82 -2.25
N SER A 60 -4.10 -4.89 -3.14
CA SER A 60 -3.12 -5.98 -3.15
C SER A 60 -2.26 -5.96 -1.89
N LEU A 61 -1.87 -4.77 -1.42
CA LEU A 61 -1.07 -4.61 -0.22
C LEU A 61 -1.82 -5.07 1.02
N ARG A 62 -3.08 -4.67 1.19
CA ARG A 62 -3.93 -5.10 2.31
C ARG A 62 -4.10 -6.61 2.35
N HIS A 63 -4.40 -7.24 1.21
CA HIS A 63 -4.54 -8.68 1.14
C HIS A 63 -3.24 -9.43 1.46
N ALA A 64 -2.10 -8.86 1.09
CA ALA A 64 -0.80 -9.48 1.37
C ALA A 64 -0.37 -9.31 2.83
N LEU A 65 -0.68 -8.18 3.48
CA LEU A 65 -0.35 -7.92 4.88
C LEU A 65 -1.33 -8.59 5.86
N GLU A 66 -2.61 -8.62 5.52
CA GLU A 66 -3.68 -9.12 6.38
C GLU A 66 -4.52 -10.18 5.63
N PRO A 67 -3.92 -11.34 5.29
CA PRO A 67 -4.64 -12.41 4.59
C PRO A 67 -5.81 -12.91 5.45
N GLY A 68 -7.03 -12.90 4.88
CA GLY A 68 -8.24 -13.32 5.57
C GLY A 68 -9.06 -12.18 6.19
N VAL A 69 -8.57 -10.94 6.15
CA VAL A 69 -9.36 -9.77 6.55
C VAL A 69 -10.32 -9.36 5.43
N GLY A 70 -11.60 -9.19 5.78
CA GLY A 70 -12.66 -8.78 4.87
C GLY A 70 -12.41 -7.40 4.25
N ARG A 71 -13.02 -7.14 3.08
CA ARG A 71 -12.86 -5.86 2.37
C ARG A 71 -13.24 -4.68 3.28
N GLY A 72 -12.29 -3.77 3.49
CA GLY A 72 -12.51 -2.57 4.31
C GLY A 72 -12.21 -2.73 5.80
N ALA A 73 -11.87 -3.94 6.27
CA ALA A 73 -11.54 -4.20 7.67
C ALA A 73 -10.02 -4.20 7.95
N SER A 74 -9.20 -3.80 6.98
CA SER A 74 -7.74 -3.71 7.13
C SER A 74 -7.36 -2.68 8.20
N SER A 75 -6.55 -3.11 9.17
CA SER A 75 -6.07 -2.28 10.27
C SER A 75 -4.66 -1.74 10.03
N MET A 76 -3.89 -2.40 9.16
CA MET A 76 -2.50 -2.05 8.86
C MET A 76 -2.35 -0.96 7.78
N ILE A 77 -3.34 -0.77 6.90
CA ILE A 77 -3.28 0.32 5.90
C ILE A 77 -4.55 1.14 6.04
N VAL A 78 -4.45 2.25 6.75
CA VAL A 78 -5.59 3.14 7.03
C VAL A 78 -5.67 4.20 5.95
N ARG A 79 -6.90 4.43 5.45
CA ARG A 79 -7.20 5.56 4.58
C ARG A 79 -7.96 6.61 5.38
N ASP A 80 -7.48 7.84 5.35
CA ASP A 80 -8.16 9.00 5.92
C ASP A 80 -8.28 10.08 4.85
N GLY A 81 -9.49 10.29 4.32
CA GLY A 81 -9.71 11.13 3.15
C GLY A 81 -8.84 10.72 1.96
N ASP A 82 -7.90 11.58 1.59
CA ASP A 82 -6.95 11.36 0.50
C ASP A 82 -5.55 10.95 0.96
N MET A 83 -5.43 10.55 2.22
CA MET A 83 -4.19 10.08 2.82
C MET A 83 -4.20 8.57 3.05
N TYR A 84 -3.00 7.98 2.98
CA TYR A 84 -2.74 6.62 3.41
C TYR A 84 -1.64 6.59 4.44
N ARG A 85 -1.78 5.73 5.45
CA ARG A 85 -0.73 5.43 6.43
C ARG A 85 -0.61 3.92 6.66
N LEU A 86 0.59 3.51 7.05
CA LEU A 86 0.88 2.18 7.61
C LEU A 86 0.49 2.15 9.10
#